data_AF-A0A7X0EAP2-F1
#
_entry.id   AF-A0A7X0EAP2-F1
#
_cell.length_a   1.000
_cell.length_b   1.000
_cell.length_c   1.000
_cell.angle_alpha   90.00
_cell.angle_beta   90.00
_cell.angle_gamma   90.00
#
_symmetry.space_group_name_H-M   'P 1'
#
loop_
_entity.id
_entity.type
_entity.pdbx_description
1 polymer ?
#
loop_
_entity_poly.entity_id
_entity_poly.type
_entity_poly.pdbx_seq_one_letter_code
_entity_poly.pdbx_strand_id
1 'polypeptide(L)'
;MKRFVDAPPYDEELSGLHWRYCTFVQALNAYLIGMSKDGLFSGKLLLDENGRLLDAGHTVYPSPDGTKFLAVEQEDGMDGELWTVSDMTGRKLWSGYAGTKIPQQPRGKPDMKPYEAIESNYELPRWTGQGQLQANQVCAAGKLKRVITLKLKDGAWSWKPSIHCAN
;
A
#
# COMPACT_ATOMS: atom_id res chain seq x y z
N MET A 1 0.60 -9.95 36.34
CA MET A 1 0.11 -9.00 35.33
C MET A 1 1.16 -8.90 34.24
N LYS A 2 0.83 -9.20 32.98
CA LYS A 2 1.74 -9.02 31.84
C LYS A 2 1.34 -7.73 31.13
N ARG A 3 2.28 -6.81 30.96
CA ARG A 3 2.07 -5.55 30.24
C ARG A 3 2.70 -5.70 28.86
N PHE A 4 2.00 -5.24 27.83
CA PHE A 4 2.59 -5.08 26.51
C PHE A 4 3.64 -3.96 26.57
N VAL A 5 4.84 -4.26 26.10
CA VAL A 5 5.97 -3.31 26.03
C VAL A 5 6.55 -3.43 24.63
N ASP A 6 6.70 -2.31 23.94
CA ASP A 6 7.40 -2.20 22.66
C ASP A 6 8.83 -2.77 22.76
N ALA A 7 9.45 -3.10 21.62
CA ALA A 7 10.76 -3.73 21.62
C ALA A 7 11.88 -2.68 21.41
N PRO A 8 12.88 -2.60 22.32
CA PRO A 8 14.08 -1.78 22.10
C PRO A 8 14.92 -2.29 20.91
N PRO A 9 15.86 -1.48 20.39
CA PRO A 9 16.34 -0.20 20.91
C PRO A 9 15.56 1.01 20.36
N TYR A 10 15.52 2.09 21.14
CA TYR A 10 14.89 3.38 20.79
C TYR A 10 15.93 4.51 20.70
N ASP A 11 17.19 4.12 20.52
CA ASP A 11 18.33 5.02 20.39
C ASP A 11 18.24 5.90 19.14
N GLU A 12 17.56 5.41 18.09
CA GLU A 12 17.17 6.19 16.93
C GLU A 12 15.63 6.21 16.79
N GLU A 13 15.07 7.30 16.26
CA GLU A 13 13.61 7.54 16.19
C GLU A 13 12.84 6.46 15.41
N LEU A 14 13.52 5.72 14.52
CA LEU A 14 12.96 4.65 13.69
C LEU A 14 13.37 3.23 14.11
N SER A 15 14.18 3.09 15.17
CA SER A 15 14.66 1.79 15.66
C SER A 15 13.63 1.10 16.54
N GLY A 16 13.68 -0.23 16.55
CA GLY A 16 12.85 -1.05 17.42
C GLY A 16 11.44 -1.24 16.86
N LEU A 17 10.55 -1.85 17.67
CA LEU A 17 9.17 -2.14 17.28
C LEU A 17 8.22 -1.28 18.08
N HIS A 18 7.43 -0.45 17.39
CA HIS A 18 6.44 0.44 17.99
C HIS A 18 5.04 0.07 17.53
N TRP A 19 4.09 0.08 18.47
CA TRP A 19 2.68 -0.09 18.17
C TRP A 19 1.89 1.12 18.62
N ARG A 20 0.93 1.54 17.80
CA ARG A 20 0.05 2.67 18.13
C ARG A 20 -1.37 2.41 17.68
N TYR A 21 -2.33 2.84 18.51
CA TYR A 21 -3.71 2.93 18.07
C TYR A 21 -3.87 4.05 17.05
N CYS A 22 -4.46 3.75 15.89
CA CYS A 22 -4.71 4.75 14.85
C CYS A 22 -6.17 5.24 14.90
N THR A 23 -7.13 4.35 14.61
CA THR A 23 -8.55 4.70 14.52
C THR A 23 -9.44 3.46 14.50
N PHE A 24 -10.76 3.67 14.61
CA PHE A 24 -11.76 2.66 14.32
C PHE A 24 -12.29 2.82 12.88
N VAL A 25 -12.17 1.77 12.07
CA VAL A 25 -12.61 1.73 10.68
C VAL A 25 -14.03 1.16 10.64
N GLN A 26 -15.02 2.05 10.76
CA GLN A 26 -16.43 1.67 10.87
C GLN A 26 -16.91 0.74 9.75
N ALA A 27 -16.49 0.98 8.50
CA ALA A 27 -16.90 0.17 7.35
C ALA A 27 -16.44 -1.30 7.42
N LEU A 28 -15.40 -1.60 8.21
CA LEU A 28 -14.87 -2.96 8.40
C LEU A 28 -15.19 -3.52 9.78
N ASN A 29 -15.85 -2.75 10.65
CA ASN A 29 -16.03 -3.06 12.07
C ASN A 29 -14.71 -3.50 12.75
N ALA A 30 -13.65 -2.71 12.58
CA ALA A 30 -12.30 -3.08 13.00
C ALA A 30 -11.48 -1.88 13.48
N TYR A 31 -10.56 -2.11 14.42
CA TYR A 31 -9.58 -1.13 14.88
C TYR A 31 -8.30 -1.23 14.06
N LEU A 32 -7.82 -0.12 13.52
CA LEU A 32 -6.50 -0.03 12.90
C LEU A 32 -5.44 0.23 13.97
N ILE A 33 -4.49 -0.68 14.06
CA ILE A 33 -3.32 -0.58 14.94
C ILE A 33 -2.09 -0.43 14.03
N GLY A 34 -1.46 0.73 14.07
CA GLY A 34 -0.22 0.99 13.34
C GLY A 34 0.95 0.27 14.00
N MET A 35 1.88 -0.18 13.16
CA MET A 35 3.11 -0.84 13.56
C MET A 35 4.27 -0.22 12.79
N SER A 36 5.33 0.16 13.48
CA SER A 36 6.60 0.50 12.83
C SER A 36 7.73 -0.36 13.37
N LYS A 37 8.58 -0.85 12.48
CA LYS A 37 9.74 -1.66 12.85
C LYS A 37 10.95 -1.31 11.99
N ASP A 38 12.01 -0.77 12.60
CA ASP A 38 13.27 -0.49 11.91
C ASP A 38 13.02 0.26 10.57
N GLY A 39 12.26 1.36 10.62
CA GLY A 39 11.88 2.16 9.44
C GLY A 39 10.72 1.61 8.56
N LEU A 40 10.30 0.35 8.73
CA LEU A 40 9.10 -0.18 8.06
C LEU A 40 7.83 0.39 8.69
N PHE A 41 6.91 0.93 7.89
CA PHE A 41 5.59 1.38 8.35
C PHE A 41 4.48 0.47 7.81
N SER A 42 3.75 -0.18 8.72
CA SER A 42 2.68 -1.13 8.42
C SER A 42 1.57 -1.07 9.50
N GLY A 43 0.68 -2.05 9.56
CA GLY A 43 -0.37 -2.12 10.56
C GLY A 43 -1.11 -3.46 10.61
N LYS A 44 -2.07 -3.53 11.54
CA LYS A 44 -3.01 -4.63 11.70
C LYS A 44 -4.43 -4.09 11.84
N LEU A 45 -5.40 -4.83 11.31
CA LEU A 45 -6.81 -4.63 11.65
C LEU A 45 -7.20 -5.65 12.72
N LEU A 46 -7.64 -5.15 13.87
CA LEU A 46 -8.26 -5.94 14.94
C LEU A 46 -9.77 -5.91 14.74
N LEU A 47 -10.36 -7.04 14.32
CA LEU A 47 -11.81 -7.15 14.12
C LEU A 47 -12.54 -7.09 15.47
N ASP A 48 -13.51 -6.19 15.59
CA ASP A 48 -14.23 -5.95 16.85
C ASP A 48 -15.07 -7.17 17.27
N GLU A 49 -15.69 -7.84 16.30
CA GLU A 49 -16.61 -8.96 16.54
C GLU A 49 -15.95 -10.17 17.22
N ASN A 50 -14.70 -10.49 16.86
CA ASN A 50 -14.05 -11.74 17.27
C ASN A 50 -12.58 -11.60 17.70
N GLY A 51 -12.05 -10.38 17.73
CA GLY A 51 -10.66 -10.11 18.11
C GLY A 51 -9.61 -10.66 17.14
N ARG A 52 -9.99 -11.12 15.93
CA ARG A 52 -9.03 -11.59 14.93
C ARG A 52 -8.19 -10.44 14.41
N LEU A 53 -6.90 -10.68 14.27
CA LEU A 53 -5.97 -9.75 13.61
C LEU A 53 -5.83 -10.10 12.13
N LEU A 54 -5.91 -9.10 11.27
CA LEU A 54 -5.58 -9.18 9.85
C LEU A 54 -4.36 -8.31 9.54
N ASP A 55 -3.52 -8.76 8.60
CA ASP A 55 -2.48 -7.92 8.03
C ASP A 55 -3.11 -6.72 7.33
N ALA A 56 -2.56 -5.54 7.62
CA ALA A 56 -3.00 -4.29 7.05
C ALA A 56 -1.78 -3.39 6.80
N GLY A 57 -2.05 -2.17 6.35
CA GLY A 57 -1.03 -1.16 6.15
C GLY A 57 -1.01 -0.15 7.29
N HIS A 58 -0.11 0.82 7.21
CA HIS A 58 -0.19 2.02 8.07
C HIS A 58 -1.41 2.87 7.71
N THR A 59 -1.95 2.72 6.48
CA THR A 59 -3.22 3.29 6.02
C THR A 59 -4.11 2.20 5.42
N VAL A 60 -5.43 2.32 5.63
CA VAL A 60 -6.43 1.39 5.10
C VAL A 60 -7.57 2.15 4.42
N TYR A 61 -7.96 1.70 3.23
CA TYR A 61 -9.14 2.18 2.50
C TYR A 61 -10.16 1.05 2.37
N PRO A 62 -11.27 1.09 3.11
CA PRO A 62 -12.29 0.04 3.06
C PRO A 62 -13.15 0.16 1.79
N SER A 63 -13.58 -0.97 1.23
CA SER A 63 -14.59 -0.98 0.18
C SER A 63 -15.96 -0.59 0.75
N PRO A 64 -16.89 -0.04 -0.06
CA PRO A 64 -18.18 0.45 0.45
C PRO A 64 -19.06 -0.64 1.06
N ASP A 65 -18.90 -1.89 0.61
CA ASP A 65 -19.61 -3.06 1.12
C ASP A 65 -18.93 -3.70 2.33
N GLY A 66 -17.78 -3.18 2.76
CA GLY A 66 -17.00 -3.70 3.90
C GLY A 66 -16.37 -5.08 3.67
N THR A 67 -16.40 -5.63 2.44
CA THR A 67 -15.91 -6.99 2.17
C THR A 67 -14.42 -7.06 1.85
N LYS A 68 -13.82 -5.92 1.47
CA LYS A 68 -12.43 -5.78 1.04
C LYS A 68 -11.84 -4.49 1.58
N PHE A 69 -10.53 -4.41 1.53
CA PHE A 69 -9.82 -3.17 1.80
C PHE A 69 -8.52 -3.12 1.02
N LEU A 70 -8.07 -1.89 0.74
CA LEU A 70 -6.70 -1.61 0.34
C LEU A 70 -5.89 -1.28 1.60
N ALA A 71 -4.79 -1.97 1.79
CA ALA A 71 -3.74 -1.68 2.76
C ALA A 71 -2.56 -0.99 2.05
N VAL A 72 -2.01 0.05 2.67
CA VAL A 72 -0.85 0.79 2.20
C VAL A 72 0.29 0.63 3.19
N GLU A 73 1.42 0.13 2.70
CA GLU A 73 2.66 -0.08 3.45
C GLU A 73 3.77 0.74 2.82
N GLN A 74 4.74 1.17 3.64
CA GLN A 74 5.97 1.80 3.15
C GLN A 74 7.15 1.05 3.75
N GLU A 75 7.86 0.31 2.90
CA GLU A 75 9.10 -0.36 3.29
C GLU A 75 10.22 0.67 3.42
N ASP A 76 11.13 0.41 4.36
CA ASP A 76 12.30 1.26 4.55
C ASP A 76 13.16 1.28 3.27
N GLY A 77 13.66 2.47 2.94
CA GLY A 77 14.49 2.70 1.77
C GLY A 77 13.79 2.63 0.41
N MET A 78 12.47 2.45 0.35
CA MET A 78 11.72 2.52 -0.92
C MET A 78 11.22 3.93 -1.24
N ASP A 79 11.41 4.36 -2.49
CA ASP A 79 10.88 5.61 -3.06
C ASP A 79 9.36 5.54 -3.37
N GLY A 80 8.60 4.71 -2.64
CA GLY A 80 7.16 4.60 -2.81
C GLY A 80 6.51 3.53 -1.95
N GLU A 81 5.19 3.41 -2.11
CA GLU A 81 4.34 2.56 -1.28
C GLU A 81 4.12 1.17 -1.91
N LEU A 82 3.98 0.16 -1.07
CA LEU A 82 3.42 -1.13 -1.42
C LEU A 82 1.92 -1.13 -1.11
N TRP A 83 1.12 -1.46 -2.12
CA TRP A 83 -0.32 -1.54 -1.98
C TRP A 83 -0.78 -2.99 -2.02
N THR A 84 -1.70 -3.36 -1.12
CA THR A 84 -2.26 -4.71 -1.04
C THR A 84 -3.77 -4.64 -0.91
N VAL A 85 -4.51 -5.32 -1.81
CA VAL A 85 -5.95 -5.51 -1.68
C VAL A 85 -6.21 -6.87 -1.05
N SER A 86 -6.93 -6.89 0.06
CA SER A 86 -7.30 -8.10 0.80
C SER A 86 -8.80 -8.16 1.03
N ASP A 87 -9.33 -9.37 1.22
CA ASP A 87 -10.68 -9.57 1.76
C ASP A 87 -10.68 -9.68 3.29
N MET A 88 -11.86 -9.67 3.90
CA MET A 88 -12.01 -9.73 5.36
C MET A 88 -11.63 -11.08 5.98
N THR A 89 -11.27 -12.10 5.18
CA THR A 89 -10.66 -13.35 5.68
C THR A 89 -9.15 -13.23 5.85
N GLY A 90 -8.55 -12.13 5.37
CA GLY A 90 -7.11 -11.94 5.30
C GLY A 90 -6.48 -12.45 3.99
N ARG A 91 -7.28 -12.96 3.06
CA ARG A 91 -6.76 -13.43 1.78
C ARG A 91 -6.40 -12.24 0.91
N LYS A 92 -5.13 -12.20 0.50
CA LYS A 92 -4.58 -11.25 -0.48
C LYS A 92 -5.18 -11.52 -1.86
N LEU A 93 -5.87 -10.52 -2.41
CA LEU A 93 -6.45 -10.54 -3.75
C LEU A 93 -5.49 -9.95 -4.79
N TRP A 94 -4.77 -8.90 -4.41
CA TRP A 94 -3.75 -8.25 -5.23
C TRP A 94 -2.69 -7.60 -4.35
N SER A 95 -1.47 -7.47 -4.86
CA SER A 95 -0.42 -6.66 -4.22
C SER A 95 0.55 -6.17 -5.29
N GLY A 96 1.08 -4.96 -5.11
CA GLY A 96 2.05 -4.37 -6.03
C GLY A 96 2.47 -2.97 -5.62
N TYR A 97 3.53 -2.49 -6.25
CA TYR A 97 4.02 -1.13 -6.07
C TYR A 97 2.95 -0.10 -6.50
N ALA A 98 2.83 0.99 -5.75
CA ALA A 98 1.93 2.11 -6.02
C ALA A 98 2.44 3.01 -7.16
N GLY A 99 2.65 2.43 -8.34
CA GLY A 99 3.18 3.15 -9.48
C GLY A 99 3.54 2.26 -10.66
N THR A 100 4.03 2.87 -11.73
CA THR A 100 4.68 2.15 -12.84
C THR A 100 6.19 2.28 -12.72
N LYS A 101 6.88 1.15 -12.90
CA LYS A 101 8.34 1.10 -13.01
C LYS A 101 8.71 0.76 -14.45
N ILE A 102 9.75 1.41 -14.97
CA ILE A 102 10.31 1.13 -16.29
C ILE A 102 11.79 0.80 -16.18
N PRO A 103 12.31 -0.12 -17.00
CA PRO A 103 13.75 -0.34 -17.06
C PRO A 103 14.41 0.88 -17.70
N GLN A 104 15.47 1.41 -17.07
CA GLN A 104 16.31 2.46 -17.61
C GLN A 104 17.75 1.98 -17.75
N GLN A 105 18.36 2.28 -18.90
CA GLN A 105 19.77 2.07 -19.14
C GLN A 105 20.56 3.31 -18.68
N PRO A 106 21.58 3.18 -17.82
CA PRO A 106 22.43 4.31 -17.45
C PRO A 106 23.09 4.96 -18.68
N ARG A 107 22.94 6.27 -18.84
CA ARG A 107 23.56 7.00 -19.95
C ARG A 107 25.09 6.87 -19.88
N GLY A 108 25.71 6.55 -21.02
CA GLY A 108 27.17 6.42 -21.13
C GLY A 108 27.75 5.16 -20.49
N LYS A 109 26.92 4.21 -20.03
CA LYS A 109 27.37 2.91 -19.49
C LYS A 109 26.52 1.77 -20.08
N PRO A 110 26.73 1.39 -21.36
CA PRO A 110 25.95 0.33 -22.01
C PRO A 110 26.14 -1.05 -21.37
N ASP A 111 27.29 -1.28 -20.72
CA ASP A 111 27.61 -2.57 -20.08
C ASP A 111 27.04 -2.71 -18.66
N MET A 112 26.48 -1.64 -18.09
CA MET A 112 25.78 -1.72 -16.81
C MET A 112 24.40 -2.35 -17.00
N LYS A 113 23.96 -3.16 -16.03
CA LYS A 113 22.59 -3.69 -16.03
C LYS A 113 21.57 -2.54 -15.94
N PRO A 114 20.44 -2.62 -16.65
CA PRO A 114 19.32 -1.70 -16.47
C PRO A 114 18.87 -1.68 -15.01
N TYR A 115 18.44 -0.52 -14.53
CA TYR A 115 17.78 -0.37 -13.23
C TYR A 115 16.30 -0.04 -13.43
N GLU A 116 15.48 -0.31 -12.41
CA GLU A 116 14.08 0.11 -12.43
C GLU A 116 13.98 1.58 -12.00
N ALA A 117 13.47 2.42 -12.90
CA ALA A 117 13.11 3.80 -12.57
C ALA A 117 11.60 3.91 -12.39
N ILE A 118 11.18 4.76 -11.47
CA ILE A 118 9.76 5.10 -11.29
C ILE A 118 9.35 6.00 -12.46
N GLU A 119 8.39 5.54 -13.26
CA GLU A 119 7.80 6.31 -14.36
C GLU A 119 6.61 7.15 -13.85
N SER A 120 5.79 6.57 -12.96
CA SER A 120 4.66 7.26 -12.33
C SER A 120 4.35 6.71 -10.95
N ASN A 121 3.75 7.55 -10.11
CA ASN A 121 3.19 7.16 -8.81
C ASN A 121 1.66 7.07 -8.90
N TYR A 122 1.08 6.22 -8.07
CA TYR A 122 -0.36 6.12 -7.88
C TYR A 122 -0.74 6.83 -6.58
N GLU A 123 -1.64 7.81 -6.69
CA GLU A 123 -2.01 8.69 -5.59
C GLU A 123 -3.51 8.66 -5.34
N LEU A 124 -3.92 9.06 -4.13
CA LEU A 124 -5.33 9.24 -3.75
C LEU A 124 -6.19 8.01 -4.07
N PRO A 125 -5.83 6.82 -3.57
CA PRO A 125 -6.63 5.63 -3.79
C PRO A 125 -8.03 5.81 -3.19
N ARG A 126 -9.04 5.26 -3.87
CA ARG A 126 -10.43 5.29 -3.42
C ARG A 126 -11.22 4.15 -4.03
N TRP A 127 -12.18 3.61 -3.28
CA TRP A 127 -13.16 2.70 -3.83
C TRP A 127 -14.33 3.48 -4.45
N THR A 128 -14.82 3.03 -5.59
CA THR A 128 -16.08 3.50 -6.16
C THR A 128 -17.26 2.84 -5.46
N GLY A 129 -18.46 3.43 -5.56
CA GLY A 129 -19.70 2.82 -5.06
C GLY A 129 -20.02 1.45 -5.69
N GLN A 130 -19.36 1.08 -6.80
CA GLN A 130 -19.47 -0.24 -7.44
C GLN A 130 -18.41 -1.24 -6.96
N GLY A 131 -17.63 -0.90 -5.91
CA GLY A 131 -16.61 -1.77 -5.37
C GLY A 131 -15.36 -1.90 -6.26
N GLN A 132 -15.08 -0.91 -7.11
CA GLN A 132 -13.84 -0.88 -7.90
C GLN A 132 -12.81 0.04 -7.23
N LEU A 133 -11.57 -0.41 -7.10
CA LEU A 133 -10.49 0.42 -6.58
C LEU A 133 -9.92 1.31 -7.69
N GLN A 134 -9.89 2.62 -7.45
CA GLN A 134 -9.32 3.63 -8.33
C GLN A 134 -8.16 4.36 -7.65
N ALA A 135 -7.27 4.92 -8.46
CA ALA A 135 -6.22 5.84 -8.03
C ALA A 135 -5.93 6.85 -9.15
N ASN A 136 -5.23 7.93 -8.83
CA ASN A 136 -4.66 8.83 -9.82
C ASN A 136 -3.25 8.37 -10.18
N GLN A 137 -3.01 8.06 -11.44
CA GLN A 137 -1.66 7.92 -11.97
C GLN A 137 -1.08 9.32 -12.19
N VAL A 138 0.09 9.59 -11.60
CA VAL A 138 0.80 10.88 -11.67
C VAL A 138 2.22 10.65 -12.17
N CYS A 139 2.53 11.23 -13.33
CA CYS A 139 3.88 11.19 -13.92
C CYS A 139 4.86 12.13 -13.20
N ALA A 140 6.17 11.94 -13.45
CA ALA A 140 7.22 12.81 -12.94
C ALA A 140 6.92 14.31 -13.15
N ALA A 141 7.25 15.13 -12.14
CA ALA A 141 6.92 16.56 -12.06
C ALA A 141 5.41 16.90 -12.09
N GLY A 142 4.52 15.95 -11.77
CA GLY A 142 3.08 16.18 -11.56
C GLY A 142 2.26 16.46 -12.83
N LYS A 143 2.84 16.27 -14.02
CA LYS A 143 2.31 16.80 -15.29
C LYS A 143 1.10 16.08 -15.86
N LEU A 144 1.03 14.76 -15.71
CA LEU A 144 -0.08 13.96 -16.25
C LEU A 144 -0.77 13.25 -15.10
N LYS A 145 -2.02 13.63 -14.85
CA LYS A 145 -2.89 13.03 -13.83
C LYS A 145 -4.07 12.36 -14.52
N ARG A 146 -4.21 11.04 -14.36
CA ARG A 146 -5.37 10.29 -14.89
C ARG A 146 -5.87 9.27 -13.88
N VAL A 147 -7.19 9.11 -13.80
CA VAL A 147 -7.79 8.06 -12.99
C VAL A 147 -7.57 6.70 -13.66
N ILE A 148 -6.99 5.78 -12.90
CA ILE A 148 -6.81 4.36 -13.22
C ILE A 148 -7.64 3.51 -12.26
N THR A 149 -8.06 2.33 -12.71
CA THR A 149 -8.88 1.38 -11.96
C THR A 149 -8.18 0.02 -11.93
N LEU A 150 -8.06 -0.59 -10.76
CA LEU A 150 -7.60 -1.96 -10.63
C LEU A 150 -8.71 -2.92 -11.11
N LYS A 151 -8.40 -3.74 -12.11
CA LYS A 151 -9.36 -4.67 -12.72
C LYS A 151 -8.79 -6.09 -12.74
N LEU A 152 -9.63 -7.07 -12.42
CA LEU A 152 -9.36 -8.48 -12.68
C LEU A 152 -9.80 -8.79 -14.12
N LYS A 153 -8.87 -9.21 -14.96
CA LYS A 153 -9.16 -9.66 -16.33
C LYS A 153 -8.32 -10.90 -16.62
N ASP A 154 -8.95 -11.94 -17.16
CA ASP A 154 -8.28 -13.20 -17.52
C ASP A 154 -7.49 -13.83 -16.35
N GLY A 155 -8.02 -13.71 -15.12
CA GLY A 155 -7.39 -14.21 -13.89
C GLY A 155 -6.25 -13.35 -13.35
N ALA A 156 -5.88 -12.26 -14.02
CA ALA A 156 -4.81 -11.36 -13.60
C ALA A 156 -5.35 -9.96 -13.23
N TRP A 157 -4.90 -9.44 -12.10
CA TRP A 157 -5.18 -8.08 -11.67
C TRP A 157 -4.22 -7.10 -12.34
N SER A 158 -4.76 -6.02 -12.91
CA SER A 158 -3.96 -4.95 -13.49
C SER A 158 -4.66 -3.60 -13.42
N TRP A 159 -3.88 -2.53 -13.29
CA TRP A 159 -4.37 -1.16 -13.37
C TRP A 159 -4.69 -0.80 -14.83
N LYS A 160 -5.87 -0.21 -15.06
CA LYS A 160 -6.34 0.20 -16.38
C LYS A 160 -6.97 1.59 -16.36
N PRO A 161 -6.78 2.41 -17.40
CA PRO A 161 -5.90 2.16 -18.56
C PRO A 161 -4.42 2.14 -18.16
N SER A 162 -3.60 1.40 -18.90
CA SER A 162 -2.14 1.47 -18.78
C SER A 162 -1.68 2.64 -19.64
N ILE A 163 -1.01 3.62 -19.03
CA ILE A 163 -0.54 4.81 -19.72
C ILE A 163 0.94 4.97 -19.42
N HIS A 164 1.73 5.18 -20.47
CA HIS A 164 3.12 5.56 -20.33
C HIS A 164 3.22 7.06 -20.16
N CYS A 165 4.12 7.49 -19.28
CA CYS A 165 4.46 8.90 -19.17
C CYS A 165 5.28 9.26 -20.40
N ALA A 166 4.76 10.16 -21.23
CA ALA A 166 5.55 10.70 -22.34
C ALA A 166 6.78 11.41 -21.75
N ASN A 167 7.96 11.03 -22.22
CA ASN A 167 9.22 11.71 -21.91
C ASN A 167 9.25 13.13 -22.47
#